data_AF-A0A9X8VC72-F1
#
_entry.id   AF-A0A9X8VC72-F1
#
_cell.length_a   1.000
_cell.length_b   1.000
_cell.length_c   1.000
_cell.angle_alpha   90.00
_cell.angle_beta   90.00
_cell.angle_gamma   90.00
#
_symmetry.space_group_name_H-M   'P 1'
#
loop_
_entity.id
_entity.type
_entity.pdbx_description
1 polymer ?
#
loop_
_entity_poly.entity_id
_entity_poly.type
_entity_poly.pdbx_seq_one_letter_code
_entity_poly.pdbx_strand_id
1 'polypeptide(L)' 'SDAIAAKAEPALQQVAQFIAAEPVGNVVVEGHTDAVGSDKYNRDLSLRRARAVAVWLIAHGVEKSRLSE' A
#
# COMPACT_ATOMS: atom_id res chain seq x y z
N SER A 1 1.66 -13.19 5.59
CA SER A 1 2.80 -12.39 5.09
C SER A 1 2.32 -11.04 4.61
N ASP A 2 3.14 -10.02 4.86
CA ASP A 2 3.05 -8.62 4.43
C ASP A 2 4.15 -8.24 3.42
N ALA A 3 5.00 -9.19 3.02
CA ALA A 3 5.98 -8.99 1.97
C ALA A 3 5.31 -8.76 0.60
N ILE A 4 5.76 -7.74 -0.13
CA ILE A 4 5.33 -7.47 -1.50
C ILE A 4 5.90 -8.56 -2.41
N ALA A 5 5.03 -9.19 -3.19
CA ALA A 5 5.45 -10.20 -4.17
C ALA A 5 6.13 -9.51 -5.36
N ALA A 6 7.24 -10.05 -5.86
CA ALA A 6 7.98 -9.49 -7.00
C ALA A 6 7.09 -9.25 -8.24
N LYS A 7 6.09 -10.12 -8.47
CA LYS A 7 5.12 -9.97 -9.57
C LYS A 7 4.24 -8.71 -9.46
N ALA A 8 4.12 -8.11 -8.28
CA ALA A 8 3.33 -6.90 -8.03
C ALA A 8 4.11 -5.61 -8.29
N GLU A 9 5.45 -5.67 -8.39
CA GLU A 9 6.27 -4.47 -8.58
C GLU A 9 5.93 -3.68 -9.85
N PRO A 10 5.69 -4.30 -11.02
CA PRO A 10 5.32 -3.52 -12.21
C PRO A 10 4.04 -2.71 -12.02
N ALA A 11 3.05 -3.27 -11.32
CA ALA A 11 1.79 -2.57 -11.05
C ALA A 11 1.98 -1.43 -10.03
N LEU A 12 2.74 -1.69 -8.95
CA LEU A 12 3.06 -0.65 -7.97
C LEU A 12 3.86 0.50 -8.57
N GLN A 13 4.75 0.21 -9.53
CA GLN A 13 5.50 1.24 -10.23
C GLN A 13 4.59 2.14 -11.09
N GLN A 14 3.59 1.56 -11.76
CA GLN A 14 2.59 2.35 -12.49
C GLN A 14 1.79 3.26 -11.55
N VAL A 15 1.40 2.74 -10.38
CA VAL A 15 0.71 3.54 -9.35
C VAL A 15 1.59 4.67 -8.85
N ALA A 16 2.87 4.42 -8.53
CA ALA A 16 3.81 5.44 -8.11
C ALA A 16 3.99 6.55 -9.16
N GLN A 17 4.15 6.16 -10.44
CA GLN A 17 4.24 7.10 -11.56
C GLN A 17 2.98 7.93 -11.71
N PHE A 18 1.80 7.32 -11.60
CA PHE A 18 0.52 8.02 -11.66
C PHE A 18 0.37 9.05 -10.54
N ILE A 19 0.67 8.65 -9.29
CA ILE A 19 0.62 9.55 -8.14
C ILE A 19 1.60 10.71 -8.36
N ALA A 20 2.81 10.45 -8.86
CA ALA A 20 3.80 11.50 -9.11
C ALA A 20 3.43 12.45 -10.25
N ALA A 21 2.79 11.95 -11.31
CA ALA A 21 2.44 12.71 -12.51
C ALA A 21 1.19 13.58 -12.33
N GLU A 22 0.23 13.12 -11.53
CA GLU A 22 -1.05 13.79 -11.34
C GLU A 22 -1.15 14.44 -9.95
N PRO A 23 -1.75 15.64 -9.83
CA PRO A 23 -2.15 16.22 -8.56
C PRO A 23 -3.39 15.49 -8.01
N VAL A 24 -3.35 14.16 -7.96
CA VAL A 24 -4.28 13.38 -7.14
C VAL A 24 -4.05 13.82 -5.70
N GLY A 25 -5.11 14.13 -4.96
CA GLY A 25 -5.01 14.61 -3.59
C GLY A 25 -4.40 13.56 -2.64
N ASN A 26 -4.92 13.46 -1.43
CA ASN A 26 -4.45 12.41 -0.52
C ASN A 26 -4.86 11.03 -1.05
N VAL A 27 -3.91 10.09 -1.03
CA VAL A 27 -4.07 8.70 -1.42
C VAL A 27 -4.17 7.84 -0.17
N VAL A 28 -5.25 7.06 -0.09
CA VAL A 28 -5.46 6.10 1.00
C VAL A 28 -5.02 4.71 0.52
N VAL A 29 -4.19 4.05 1.30
CA VAL A 29 -3.70 2.69 1.04
C VAL A 29 -4.42 1.73 1.98
N GLU A 30 -5.36 0.95 1.44
CA GLU A 30 -6.15 0.01 2.23
C GLU A 30 -5.68 -1.44 2.03
N GLY A 31 -5.67 -2.21 3.11
CA GLY A 31 -5.35 -3.63 3.10
C GLY A 31 -6.58 -4.48 3.40
N HIS A 32 -6.78 -5.56 2.64
CA HIS A 32 -7.87 -6.51 2.86
C HIS A 32 -7.34 -7.91 3.13
N THR A 33 -8.04 -8.65 3.99
CA THR A 33 -7.84 -10.08 4.22
C THR A 33 -9.11 -10.84 3.85
N ASP A 34 -9.02 -12.16 3.77
CA ASP A 34 -10.19 -13.01 3.75
C ASP A 34 -10.81 -13.09 5.17
N ALA A 35 -11.91 -13.84 5.29
CA ALA A 35 -12.63 -14.05 6.54
C ALA A 35 -11.99 -15.14 7.43
N VAL A 36 -10.84 -15.71 7.05
CA VAL A 36 -10.20 -16.78 7.81
C VAL A 36 -9.35 -16.17 8.93
N GLY A 37 -9.57 -16.60 10.17
CA GLY A 37 -8.89 -16.07 11.35
C GLY A 37 -9.76 -15.12 12.18
N SER A 38 -9.19 -14.51 13.21
CA SER A 38 -9.93 -13.56 14.05
C SER A 38 -9.94 -12.16 13.45
N ASP A 39 -10.99 -11.39 13.74
CA ASP A 39 -11.10 -9.98 13.31
C ASP A 39 -9.88 -9.14 13.70
N LYS A 40 -9.35 -9.38 14.91
CA LYS A 40 -8.14 -8.69 15.39
C LYS A 40 -6.93 -9.05 14.54
N TYR A 41 -6.71 -10.33 14.28
CA TYR A 41 -5.60 -10.79 13.44
C TYR A 41 -5.71 -10.24 12.02
N ASN A 42 -6.91 -10.25 11.46
CA ASN A 42 -7.20 -9.77 10.12
C ASN A 42 -7.02 -8.26 9.99
N ARG A 43 -7.48 -7.47 10.97
CA ARG A 43 -7.17 -6.03 11.05
C ARG A 43 -5.67 -5.76 11.11
N ASP A 44 -4.95 -6.45 12.00
CA ASP A 44 -3.51 -6.25 12.15
C ASP A 44 -2.76 -6.63 10.86
N LEU A 45 -3.17 -7.72 10.19
CA LEU A 45 -2.58 -8.16 8.93
C LEU A 45 -2.88 -7.20 7.77
N SER A 46 -4.12 -6.72 7.65
CA SER A 46 -4.53 -5.69 6.70
C SER A 46 -3.68 -4.43 6.85
N LEU A 47 -3.56 -3.91 8.07
CA LEU A 47 -2.80 -2.69 8.34
C LEU A 47 -1.30 -2.86 8.03
N ARG A 48 -0.70 -4.01 8.36
CA ARG A 48 0.70 -4.29 8.01
C ARG A 48 0.91 -4.32 6.49
N ARG A 49 -0.02 -4.91 5.74
CA ARG A 49 0.04 -4.96 4.28
C ARG A 49 -0.11 -3.58 3.64
N ALA A 50 -1.04 -2.76 4.13
CA ALA A 50 -1.20 -1.37 3.71
C ALA A 50 0.10 -0.58 3.92
N ARG A 51 0.68 -0.67 5.12
CA ARG A 51 1.96 -0.03 5.44
C ARG A 51 3.10 -0.52 4.55
N ALA A 52 3.18 -1.81 4.23
CA ALA A 52 4.21 -2.33 3.33
C ALA A 52 4.13 -1.67 1.94
N VAL A 53 2.91 -1.50 1.40
CA VAL A 53 2.68 -0.80 0.14
C VAL A 53 3.05 0.68 0.26
N ALA A 54 2.63 1.37 1.33
CA ALA A 54 2.97 2.77 1.54
C ALA A 54 4.49 3.01 1.64
N VAL A 55 5.20 2.16 2.38
CA VAL A 55 6.67 2.19 2.48
C VAL A 55 7.31 1.98 1.11
N TRP A 56 6.81 1.03 0.32
CA TRP A 56 7.31 0.80 -1.03
C TRP A 56 7.09 2.03 -1.92
N LEU A 57 5.90 2.63 -1.91
CA LEU A 57 5.60 3.84 -2.70
C LEU A 57 6.52 5.01 -2.31
N ILE A 58 6.77 5.21 -1.01
CA ILE A 58 7.68 6.23 -0.50
C ILE A 58 9.11 5.99 -1.00
N ALA A 59 9.59 4.75 -0.96
CA ALA A 59 10.90 4.38 -1.49
C ALA A 59 11.04 4.62 -3.00
N HIS A 60 9.91 4.72 -3.72
CA HIS A 60 9.84 4.96 -5.16
C HIS A 60 9.40 6.38 -5.53
N GLY A 61 9.55 7.33 -4.60
CA GLY A 61 9.43 8.77 -4.88
C GLY A 61 8.06 9.39 -4.60
N VAL A 62 7.10 8.64 -4.04
CA VAL A 62 5.84 9.22 -3.56
C VAL A 62 6.08 9.91 -2.22
N GLU A 63 5.68 11.18 -2.10
CA GLU A 63 5.81 11.88 -0.81
C GLU A 63 4.92 11.25 0.26
N LYS A 64 5.48 11.02 1.46
CA LYS A 64 4.75 10.48 2.61
C LYS A 64 3.53 11.31 3.00
N SER A 65 3.60 12.63 2.85
CA SER A 65 2.51 13.58 3.12
C SER A 65 1.24 13.29 2.30
N ARG A 66 1.39 12.62 1.15
CA ARG A 66 0.30 12.26 0.24
C ARG A 66 -0.34 10.92 0.57
N LEU A 67 0.22 10.15 1.49
CA LEU A 67 -0.24 8.79 1.80
C LEU A 67 -0.85 8.72 3.20
N SER A 68 -1.89 7.90 3.34
CA SER A 68 -2.44 7.45 4.61
C SER A 68 -2.84 5.99 4.53
N GLU A 69 -2.76 5.26 5.65
CA GLU A 69 -3.15 3.84 5.77
C GLU A 69 -4.33 3.62 6.73
#